data_AF-A0A914S1T1-F1
#
_entry.id   AF-A0A914S1T1-F1
#
_cell.length_a   1.000
_cell.length_b   1.000
_cell.length_c   1.000
_cell.angle_alpha   90.00
_cell.angle_beta   90.00
_cell.angle_gamma   90.00
#
_symmetry.space_group_name_H-M   'P 1'
#
loop_
_entity.id
_entity.type
_entity.pdbx_description
1 polymer ?
#
loop_
_entity_poly.entity_id
_entity_poly.type
_entity_poly.pdbx_seq_one_letter_code
_entity_poly.pdbx_strand_id
1 'polypeptide(L)'
;MVIDILKFFLVYCLVLFAFACGLNQLMWYYAAMRQQVRIIFKLQECEQYKMMISDPYLSQNPTKQMKSFEESCDPKYRSCASLYKSMETLFWSSFGLVGLENLDIVEQHGPTQWTGRTIFGSYCCCSIIVLLNMLIAMMSNSYENIYVS
;
A
#
# COMPACT_ATOMS: atom_id res chain seq x y z
N MET A 1 -29.44 -1.09 9.38
CA MET A 1 -28.64 -0.98 8.15
C MET A 1 -27.44 -0.04 8.27
N VAL A 2 -27.59 1.30 8.33
CA VAL A 2 -26.42 2.22 8.42
C VAL A 2 -25.59 1.99 9.69
N ILE A 3 -26.24 1.77 10.83
CA ILE A 3 -25.56 1.48 12.11
C ILE A 3 -24.77 0.16 12.05
N ASP A 4 -25.28 -0.84 11.32
CA ASP A 4 -24.62 -2.14 11.15
C ASP A 4 -23.40 -2.02 10.23
N ILE A 5 -23.52 -1.22 9.15
CA ILE A 5 -22.40 -0.85 8.28
C ILE A 5 -21.30 -0.12 9.08
N LEU A 6 -21.66 0.84 9.94
CA LEU A 6 -20.67 1.58 10.73
C LEU A 6 -19.93 0.68 11.72
N LYS A 7 -20.63 -0.25 12.38
CA LYS A 7 -19.99 -1.25 13.26
C LYS A 7 -18.99 -2.11 12.50
N PHE A 8 -19.37 -2.57 11.30
CA PHE A 8 -18.48 -3.32 10.43
C PHE A 8 -17.29 -2.48 9.95
N PHE A 9 -17.52 -1.23 9.57
CA PHE A 9 -16.48 -0.31 9.13
C PHE A 9 -15.44 -0.06 10.22
N LEU A 10 -15.84 0.02 11.50
CA LEU A 10 -14.89 0.11 12.61
C LEU A 10 -14.00 -1.13 12.73
N VAL A 11 -14.56 -2.32 12.57
CA VAL A 11 -13.77 -3.57 12.57
C VAL A 11 -12.78 -3.57 11.39
N TYR A 12 -13.22 -3.13 10.20
CA TYR A 12 -12.35 -2.97 9.05
C TYR A 12 -11.21 -1.97 9.31
N CYS A 13 -11.50 -0.80 9.88
CA CYS A 13 -10.48 0.19 10.24
C CYS A 13 -9.46 -0.35 11.26
N LEU A 14 -9.90 -1.14 12.24
CA LEU A 14 -9.01 -1.77 13.21
C LEU A 14 -8.08 -2.80 12.54
N VAL A 15 -8.62 -3.62 11.65
CA VAL A 15 -7.83 -4.58 10.87
C VAL A 15 -6.82 -3.84 9.99
N LEU A 16 -7.27 -2.82 9.23
CA LEU A 16 -6.40 -2.00 8.40
C LEU A 16 -5.27 -1.36 9.22
N PHE A 17 -5.58 -0.79 10.38
CA PHE A 17 -4.59 -0.19 11.27
C PHE A 17 -3.57 -1.21 11.78
N ALA A 18 -4.02 -2.39 12.22
CA ALA A 18 -3.14 -3.44 12.72
C ALA A 18 -2.15 -3.92 11.64
N PHE A 19 -2.63 -4.16 10.42
CA PHE A 19 -1.79 -4.57 9.29
C PHE A 19 -0.87 -3.43 8.82
N ALA A 20 -1.34 -2.18 8.83
CA ALA A 20 -0.51 -1.02 8.50
C ALA A 20 0.64 -0.85 9.50
N CYS A 21 0.38 -1.04 10.80
CA CYS A 21 1.41 -1.04 11.83
C CYS A 21 2.41 -2.18 11.63
N GLY A 22 1.94 -3.41 11.36
CA GLY A 22 2.80 -4.57 11.11
C GLY A 22 3.73 -4.39 9.92
N LEU A 23 3.21 -3.91 8.78
CA LEU A 23 4.02 -3.60 7.59
C LEU A 23 4.97 -2.44 7.84
N ASN A 24 4.51 -1.36 8.46
CA ASN A 24 5.35 -0.22 8.78
C ASN A 24 6.47 -0.60 9.75
N GLN A 25 6.22 -1.47 10.73
CA GLN A 25 7.26 -1.92 11.67
C GLN A 25 8.28 -2.85 10.99
N LEU A 26 7.83 -3.76 10.13
CA LEU A 26 8.73 -4.58 9.31
C LEU A 26 9.64 -3.67 8.47
N MET A 27 9.05 -2.74 7.72
CA MET A 27 9.80 -1.82 6.87
C MET A 27 10.69 -0.88 7.68
N TRP A 28 10.27 -0.42 8.84
CA TRP A 28 11.06 0.47 9.71
C TRP A 28 12.31 -0.22 10.26
N TYR A 29 12.19 -1.48 10.73
CA TYR A 29 13.32 -2.26 11.20
C TYR A 29 14.37 -2.49 10.11
N TYR A 30 13.94 -2.84 8.89
CA TYR A 30 14.84 -3.02 7.75
C TYR A 30 15.37 -1.69 7.18
N ALA A 31 14.58 -0.61 7.23
CA ALA A 31 15.00 0.73 6.84
C ALA A 31 16.07 1.31 7.75
N ALA A 32 15.95 1.11 9.07
CA ALA A 32 16.93 1.54 10.07
C ALA A 32 18.27 0.81 9.90
N MET A 33 18.26 -0.44 9.42
CA MET A 33 19.48 -1.22 9.26
C MET A 33 20.23 -0.94 7.94
N ARG A 34 19.58 -0.56 6.82
CA ARG A 34 20.28 -0.12 5.57
C ARG A 34 19.48 0.77 4.59
N GLN A 35 18.14 0.74 4.58
CA GLN A 35 17.35 1.17 3.40
C GLN A 35 16.85 2.62 3.37
N GLN A 36 16.83 3.35 4.49
CA GLN A 36 16.35 4.73 4.49
C GLN A 36 17.17 5.62 3.53
N VAL A 37 18.49 5.41 3.48
CA VAL A 37 19.38 6.15 2.58
C VAL A 37 19.00 5.93 1.12
N ARG A 38 18.63 4.70 0.72
CA ARG A 38 18.29 4.38 -0.68
C ARG A 38 16.91 4.90 -1.07
N ILE A 39 15.92 4.84 -0.18
CA ILE A 39 14.59 5.42 -0.41
C ILE A 39 14.68 6.96 -0.49
N ILE A 40 15.41 7.59 0.44
CA ILE A 40 15.65 9.04 0.41
C ILE A 40 16.41 9.43 -0.86
N PHE A 41 17.42 8.64 -1.26
CA PHE A 41 18.16 8.86 -2.50
C PHE A 41 17.24 8.75 -3.74
N LYS A 42 16.37 7.72 -3.80
CA LYS A 42 15.38 7.55 -4.89
C LYS A 42 14.34 8.67 -4.93
N LEU A 43 13.88 9.14 -3.76
CA LEU A 43 13.00 10.32 -3.67
C LEU A 43 13.69 11.59 -4.17
N GLN A 44 14.98 11.76 -3.88
CA GLN A 44 15.77 12.87 -4.37
C GLN A 44 15.98 12.80 -5.90
N GLU A 45 16.24 11.61 -6.43
CA GLU A 45 16.28 11.33 -7.87
C GLU A 45 14.94 11.67 -8.56
N CYS A 46 13.80 11.36 -7.92
CA CYS A 46 12.48 11.70 -8.43
C CYS A 46 12.22 13.22 -8.44
N GLU A 47 12.64 13.95 -7.41
CA GLU A 47 12.53 15.41 -7.41
C GLU A 47 13.44 16.04 -8.48
N GLN A 48 14.63 15.48 -8.70
CA GLN A 48 15.52 15.87 -9.80
C GLN A 48 14.88 15.63 -11.17
N TYR A 49 14.23 14.48 -11.36
CA TYR A 49 13.48 14.16 -12.58
C TYR A 49 12.38 15.18 -12.88
N LYS A 50 11.56 15.53 -11.89
CA LYS A 50 10.47 16.51 -12.07
C LYS A 50 10.97 17.88 -12.49
N MET A 51 12.07 18.35 -11.90
CA MET A 51 12.72 19.60 -12.32
C MET A 51 13.24 19.51 -13.76
N MET A 52 13.78 18.35 -14.14
CA MET A 52 14.40 18.12 -15.43
C MET A 52 13.40 18.00 -16.60
N ILE A 53 12.18 17.47 -16.35
CA ILE A 53 11.09 17.41 -17.35
C ILE A 53 10.41 18.76 -17.55
N SER A 54 10.49 19.67 -16.58
CA SER A 54 9.89 21.00 -16.70
C SER A 54 10.52 21.85 -17.81
N ASP A 55 11.72 21.45 -18.28
CA ASP A 55 12.43 22.07 -19.39
C ASP A 55 12.02 21.42 -20.74
N PRO A 56 11.34 22.13 -21.65
CA PRO A 56 10.74 21.55 -22.87
C PRO A 56 11.75 20.90 -23.82
N TYR A 57 13.01 21.34 -23.77
CA TYR A 57 14.08 20.91 -24.67
C TYR A 57 14.66 19.53 -24.31
N LEU A 58 14.63 19.14 -23.03
CA LEU A 58 15.22 17.87 -22.58
C LEU A 58 14.27 16.68 -22.75
N SER A 59 12.96 16.94 -22.80
CA SER A 59 11.91 15.94 -23.00
C SER A 59 11.97 15.27 -24.39
N GLN A 60 12.49 15.96 -25.41
CA GLN A 60 12.55 15.45 -26.78
C GLN A 60 13.66 14.41 -27.02
N ASN A 61 14.72 14.40 -26.20
CA ASN A 61 15.83 13.45 -26.31
C ASN A 61 16.12 12.80 -24.95
N PRO A 62 15.29 11.83 -24.52
CA PRO A 62 15.48 11.17 -23.23
C PRO A 62 16.82 10.44 -23.21
N THR A 63 17.76 10.94 -22.41
CA THR A 63 19.02 10.23 -22.16
C THR A 63 18.75 8.95 -21.36
N LYS A 64 19.62 7.95 -21.50
CA LYS A 64 19.53 6.69 -20.74
C LYS A 64 19.47 6.92 -19.21
N GLN A 65 20.00 8.05 -18.76
CA GLN A 65 19.95 8.50 -17.37
C GLN A 65 18.54 8.94 -16.96
N MET A 66 17.79 9.63 -17.83
CA MET A 66 16.45 10.14 -17.54
C MET A 66 15.44 9.02 -17.25
N LYS A 67 15.54 7.88 -17.95
CA LYS A 67 14.74 6.68 -17.66
C LYS A 67 15.01 6.07 -16.28
N SER A 68 16.27 6.08 -15.85
CA SER A 68 16.65 5.61 -14.50
C SER A 68 16.10 6.51 -13.40
N PHE A 69 15.95 7.81 -13.67
CA PHE A 69 15.37 8.78 -12.74
C PHE A 69 13.83 8.70 -12.70
N GLU A 70 13.19 8.36 -13.82
CA GLU A 70 11.75 8.11 -13.92
C GLU A 70 11.32 6.91 -13.05
N GLU A 71 12.05 5.79 -13.12
CA GLU A 71 11.82 4.62 -12.25
C GLU A 71 11.95 4.97 -10.75
N SER A 72 12.72 6.00 -10.40
CA SER A 72 12.86 6.43 -9.00
C SER A 72 11.61 7.11 -8.44
N CYS A 73 10.71 7.59 -9.30
CA CYS A 73 9.43 8.17 -8.91
C CYS A 73 8.34 7.14 -8.64
N ASP A 74 8.61 5.83 -8.81
CA ASP A 74 7.60 4.81 -8.62
C ASP A 74 6.99 4.87 -7.20
N PRO A 75 5.65 4.78 -7.07
CA PRO A 75 4.95 4.88 -5.78
C PRO A 75 5.41 3.82 -4.78
N LYS A 76 5.93 2.70 -5.29
CA LYS A 76 6.63 1.62 -4.58
C LYS A 76 7.61 2.11 -3.51
N TYR A 77 8.39 3.16 -3.78
CA TYR A 77 9.38 3.66 -2.83
C TYR A 77 8.77 4.45 -1.66
N ARG A 78 7.49 4.86 -1.77
CA ARG A 78 6.78 5.66 -0.76
C ARG A 78 5.70 4.88 0.00
N SER A 79 5.21 3.78 -0.57
CA SER A 79 4.05 3.02 -0.08
C SER A 79 4.12 2.59 1.39
N CYS A 80 5.31 2.37 1.96
CA CYS A 80 5.47 1.97 3.37
C CYS A 80 6.47 2.82 4.16
N ALA A 81 6.74 4.06 3.73
CA ALA A 81 7.67 4.94 4.44
C ALA A 81 7.12 5.50 5.76
N SER A 82 5.80 5.52 5.91
CA SER A 82 5.09 6.01 7.10
C SER A 82 3.82 5.21 7.32
N LEU A 83 3.31 5.21 8.55
CA LEU A 83 2.06 4.57 8.93
C LEU A 83 0.90 5.03 8.04
N TYR A 84 0.78 6.35 7.82
CA TYR A 84 -0.29 6.90 6.99
C TYR A 84 -0.21 6.40 5.54
N LYS A 85 0.99 6.34 4.97
CA LYS A 85 1.17 5.83 3.59
C LYS A 85 0.94 4.33 3.49
N SER A 86 1.28 3.59 4.54
CA SER A 86 0.97 2.17 4.63
C SER A 86 -0.54 1.94 4.67
N MET A 87 -1.29 2.76 5.42
CA MET A 87 -2.76 2.72 5.44
C MET A 87 -3.38 3.04 4.08
N GLU A 88 -2.90 4.08 3.41
CA GLU A 88 -3.36 4.47 2.07
C GLU A 88 -3.10 3.35 1.05
N THR A 89 -1.92 2.76 1.09
CA THR A 89 -1.54 1.64 0.20
C THR A 89 -2.43 0.42 0.43
N LEU A 90 -2.70 0.05 1.68
CA LEU A 90 -3.58 -1.07 2.03
C LEU A 90 -5.05 -0.79 1.66
N PHE A 91 -5.50 0.44 1.87
CA PHE A 91 -6.85 0.85 1.46
C PHE A 91 -7.04 0.66 -0.05
N TRP A 92 -6.12 1.17 -0.86
CA TRP A 92 -6.19 1.03 -2.32
C TRP A 92 -5.94 -0.42 -2.80
N SER A 93 -5.20 -1.22 -2.05
CA SER A 93 -5.02 -2.64 -2.37
C SER A 93 -6.31 -3.45 -2.21
N SER A 94 -7.23 -3.04 -1.32
CA SER A 94 -8.54 -3.70 -1.19
C SER A 94 -9.40 -3.58 -2.47
N PHE A 95 -9.15 -2.56 -3.29
CA PHE A 95 -9.78 -2.39 -4.61
C PHE A 95 -8.97 -3.02 -5.76
N GLY A 96 -7.84 -3.67 -5.46
CA GLY A 96 -6.96 -4.26 -6.47
C GLY A 96 -6.10 -3.26 -7.25
N LEU A 97 -6.00 -1.99 -6.81
CA LEU A 97 -5.17 -0.97 -7.46
C LEU A 97 -3.69 -1.07 -7.10
N VAL A 98 -3.35 -1.83 -6.04
CA VAL A 98 -1.98 -2.02 -5.57
C VAL A 98 -1.66 -3.52 -5.57
N GLY A 99 -0.69 -3.91 -6.40
CA GLY A 99 -0.17 -5.28 -6.49
C GLY A 99 1.04 -5.58 -5.59
N LEU A 100 1.47 -6.84 -5.58
CA LEU A 100 2.63 -7.31 -4.81
C LEU A 100 3.94 -6.68 -5.29
N GLU A 101 4.08 -6.31 -6.56
CA GLU A 101 5.31 -5.67 -7.07
C GLU A 101 5.62 -4.33 -6.40
N ASN A 102 4.60 -3.63 -5.91
CA ASN A 102 4.73 -2.35 -5.22
C ASN A 102 5.31 -2.50 -3.79
N LEU A 103 5.28 -3.70 -3.23
CA LEU A 103 5.86 -4.01 -1.91
C LEU A 103 7.21 -4.73 -2.01
N ASP A 104 7.69 -5.01 -3.22
CA ASP A 104 8.90 -5.79 -3.41
C ASP A 104 10.15 -4.99 -3.07
N ILE A 105 10.89 -5.45 -2.06
CA ILE A 105 12.11 -4.79 -1.61
C ILE A 105 13.24 -5.07 -2.61
N VAL A 106 13.98 -4.02 -3.01
CA VAL A 106 15.04 -4.10 -4.05
C VAL A 106 16.27 -4.91 -3.60
N GLU A 107 16.42 -5.18 -2.29
CA GLU A 107 17.50 -6.01 -1.75
C GLU A 107 17.04 -7.44 -1.43
N GLN A 108 17.85 -8.41 -1.86
CA GLN A 108 17.61 -9.84 -1.70
C GLN A 108 17.84 -10.33 -0.26
N HIS A 109 17.03 -9.86 0.68
CA HIS A 109 16.83 -10.57 1.95
C HIS A 109 15.57 -11.42 1.82
N GLY A 110 15.76 -12.69 1.43
CA GLY A 110 14.68 -13.67 1.22
C GLY A 110 13.64 -13.73 2.34
N PRO A 111 14.04 -13.77 3.63
CA PRO A 111 13.07 -13.83 4.74
C PRO A 111 12.18 -12.60 4.85
N THR A 112 12.73 -11.40 4.64
CA THR A 112 11.99 -10.13 4.74
C THR A 112 10.97 -10.01 3.63
N GLN A 113 11.40 -10.28 2.40
CA GLN A 113 10.55 -10.21 1.23
C GLN A 113 9.40 -11.22 1.35
N TRP A 114 9.71 -12.44 1.79
CA TRP A 114 8.70 -13.46 2.06
C TRP A 114 7.72 -13.03 3.15
N THR A 115 8.22 -12.46 4.25
CA THR A 115 7.38 -11.96 5.35
C THR A 115 6.47 -10.83 4.90
N GLY A 116 7.00 -9.83 4.17
CA GLY A 116 6.21 -8.71 3.65
C GLY A 116 5.10 -9.15 2.70
N ARG A 117 5.44 -10.04 1.76
CA ARG A 117 4.47 -10.66 0.83
C ARG A 117 3.39 -11.47 1.59
N THR A 118 3.78 -12.17 2.64
CA THR A 118 2.84 -12.96 3.47
C THR A 118 1.90 -12.06 4.27
N ILE A 119 2.40 -11.00 4.90
CA ILE A 119 1.57 -10.03 5.63
C ILE A 119 0.57 -9.37 4.68
N PHE A 120 1.03 -8.90 3.51
CA PHE A 120 0.14 -8.31 2.51
C PHE A 120 -0.90 -9.29 1.95
N GLY A 121 -0.48 -10.52 1.62
CA GLY A 121 -1.41 -11.55 1.15
C GLY A 121 -2.45 -11.94 2.20
N SER A 122 -2.05 -12.03 3.47
CA SER A 122 -2.98 -12.30 4.57
C SER A 122 -3.97 -11.14 4.78
N TYR A 123 -3.53 -9.89 4.63
CA TYR A 123 -4.42 -8.73 4.64
C TYR A 123 -5.47 -8.81 3.52
N CYS A 124 -5.06 -9.10 2.29
CA CYS A 124 -6.00 -9.23 1.17
C CYS A 124 -7.01 -10.35 1.41
N CYS A 125 -6.58 -11.50 1.93
CA CYS A 125 -7.47 -12.61 2.29
C CYS A 125 -8.48 -12.20 3.37
N CYS A 126 -8.01 -11.59 4.48
CA CYS A 126 -8.89 -11.14 5.56
C CYS A 126 -9.85 -10.02 5.11
N SER A 127 -9.36 -9.01 4.39
CA SER A 127 -10.12 -7.84 3.95
C SER A 127 -11.16 -8.21 2.88
N ILE A 128 -10.75 -8.94 1.85
CA ILE A 128 -11.60 -9.19 0.68
C ILE A 128 -12.44 -10.45 0.85
N ILE A 129 -11.89 -11.52 1.41
CA ILE A 129 -12.63 -12.80 1.51
C ILE A 129 -13.45 -12.84 2.79
N VAL A 130 -12.86 -12.52 3.94
CA VAL A 130 -13.57 -12.70 5.22
C VAL A 130 -14.50 -11.51 5.49
N LEU A 131 -13.94 -10.29 5.52
CA LEU A 131 -14.69 -9.09 5.89
C LEU A 131 -15.79 -8.79 4.86
N LEU A 132 -15.51 -8.81 3.56
CA LEU A 132 -16.54 -8.54 2.54
C LEU A 132 -17.71 -9.54 2.61
N ASN A 133 -17.43 -10.83 2.76
CA ASN A 133 -18.48 -11.85 2.90
C ASN A 133 -19.30 -11.65 4.18
N MET A 134 -18.66 -11.24 5.28
CA MET A 134 -19.36 -10.94 6.53
C MET A 134 -20.21 -9.66 6.42
N LEU A 135 -19.76 -8.65 5.66
CA LEU A 135 -20.55 -7.45 5.37
C LEU A 135 -21.82 -7.78 4.58
N ILE A 136 -21.69 -8.59 3.52
CA ILE A 136 -22.85 -9.03 2.72
C ILE A 136 -23.85 -9.78 3.61
N ALA A 137 -23.36 -10.68 4.47
CA ALA A 137 -24.21 -11.43 5.39
C ALA A 137 -24.96 -10.53 6.39
N MET A 138 -24.28 -9.56 7.00
CA MET A 138 -24.93 -8.60 7.91
C MET A 138 -25.93 -7.70 7.19
N MET A 139 -25.61 -7.26 5.97
CA MET A 139 -26.53 -6.46 5.17
C MET A 139 -27.78 -7.26 4.82
N SER A 140 -27.64 -8.50 4.33
CA SER A 140 -28.77 -9.36 3.97
C SER A 140 -29.74 -9.57 5.13
N ASN A 141 -29.22 -9.89 6.33
CA ASN A 141 -30.04 -10.09 7.53
C ASN A 141 -30.67 -8.76 8.01
N SER A 142 -29.96 -7.63 7.91
CA SER A 142 -30.54 -6.32 8.23
C SER A 142 -31.63 -5.91 7.23
N TYR A 143 -31.55 -6.30 5.96
CA TYR A 143 -32.66 -6.11 5.02
C TYR A 143 -33.85 -6.96 5.45
N GLU A 144 -33.60 -8.22 5.86
CA GLU A 144 -34.62 -9.18 6.31
C GLU A 144 -35.52 -8.72 7.43
N ASN A 145 -34.93 -8.12 8.45
CA ASN A 145 -35.73 -7.55 9.51
C ASN A 145 -36.60 -6.35 9.07
N ILE A 146 -36.21 -5.60 8.04
CA ILE A 146 -36.97 -4.42 7.60
C ILE A 146 -38.21 -4.83 6.79
N TYR A 147 -38.15 -5.91 6.00
CA TYR A 147 -39.29 -6.35 5.18
C TYR A 147 -40.29 -7.28 5.89
N VAL A 148 -39.92 -7.85 7.04
CA VAL A 148 -40.82 -8.66 7.89
C VAL A 148 -41.54 -7.80 8.97
N SER A 149 -41.22 -6.50 9.06
CA SER A 149 -41.87 -5.51 9.93
C SER A 149 -42.86 -4.65 9.16
#